data_AF-A0AAU9ELW1-F1
#
_entry.id   AF-A0AAU9ELW1-F1
#
_cell.length_a   1.000
_cell.length_b   1.000
_cell.length_c   1.000
_cell.angle_alpha   90.00
_cell.angle_beta   90.00
_cell.angle_gamma   90.00
#
_symmetry.space_group_name_H-M   'P 1'
#
loop_
_entity.id
_entity.type
_entity.pdbx_description
1 polymer ?
#
loop_
_entity_poly.entity_id
_entity_poly.type
_entity_poly.pdbx_seq_one_letter_code
_entity_poly.pdbx_strand_id
1 'polypeptide(L)' 'MEPNKVEDLRRRLRTLRDQTRELQQAAGDFPALARNTSRIQASLTMIAIDLGMAQEGRGEY' A
#
# COMPACT_ATOMS: atom_id res chain seq x y z
N MET A 1 -7.15 -17.57 13.29
CA MET A 1 -6.78 -17.13 11.92
C MET A 1 -5.46 -17.84 11.60
N GLU A 2 -5.41 -18.66 10.55
CA GLU A 2 -4.18 -19.40 10.19
C GLU A 2 -3.02 -18.39 10.01
N PRO A 3 -1.90 -18.50 10.74
CA PRO A 3 -0.81 -17.52 10.68
C PRO A 3 -0.27 -17.32 9.26
N ASN A 4 -0.35 -18.38 8.43
CA ASN A 4 0.02 -18.33 7.01
C ASN A 4 -0.84 -17.36 6.17
N LYS A 5 -2.13 -17.20 6.51
CA LYS A 5 -3.04 -16.33 5.75
C LYS A 5 -2.76 -14.85 6.01
N VAL A 6 -2.38 -14.49 7.23
CA VAL A 6 -2.03 -13.10 7.57
C VAL A 6 -0.74 -12.69 6.85
N GLU A 7 0.27 -13.55 6.82
CA GLU A 7 1.51 -13.25 6.13
C GLU A 7 1.33 -13.18 4.61
N ASP A 8 0.48 -14.03 4.03
CA ASP A 8 0.08 -13.92 2.62
C ASP A 8 -0.61 -12.57 2.32
N LEU A 9 -1.49 -12.10 3.20
CA LEU A 9 -2.13 -10.78 3.06
C LEU A 9 -1.12 -9.65 3.14
N ARG A 10 -0.16 -9.72 4.09
CA ARG A 10 0.94 -8.73 4.20
C ARG A 10 1.79 -8.70 2.94
N ARG A 11 2.16 -9.86 2.38
CA ARG A 11 2.90 -9.95 1.11
C ARG A 11 2.13 -9.31 -0.04
N ARG A 12 0.84 -9.67 -0.20
CA ARG A 12 -0.01 -9.08 -1.25
C ARG A 12 -0.16 -7.57 -1.09
N LEU A 13 -0.27 -7.08 0.15
CA LEU A 13 -0.38 -5.65 0.41
C LEU A 13 0.90 -4.88 0.05
N ARG A 14 2.07 -5.45 0.34
CA ARG A 14 3.37 -4.89 -0.10
C ARG A 14 3.41 -4.79 -1.63
N THR A 15 3.07 -5.87 -2.34
CA THR A 15 3.01 -5.87 -3.82
C THR A 15 2.06 -4.80 -4.36
N LEU A 16 0.86 -4.66 -3.79
CA LEU A 16 -0.10 -3.63 -4.23
C LEU A 16 0.42 -2.21 -4.00
N ARG A 17 1.16 -1.95 -2.92
CA ARG A 17 1.78 -0.64 -2.67
C ARG A 17 2.83 -0.31 -3.71
N ASP A 18 3.69 -1.27 -4.04
CA ASP A 18 4.73 -1.09 -5.05
C ASP A 18 4.11 -0.83 -6.43
N GLN A 19 3.13 -1.65 -6.84
CA GLN A 19 2.40 -1.47 -8.10
C GLN A 19 1.66 -0.12 -8.17
N THR A 20 1.07 0.34 -7.06
CA THR A 20 0.40 1.64 -7.02
C THR A 20 1.40 2.80 -7.14
N ARG A 21 2.60 2.64 -6.58
CA ARG A 21 3.68 3.63 -6.71
C ARG A 21 4.21 3.69 -8.15
N GLU A 22 4.40 2.55 -8.79
CA GLU A 22 4.77 2.48 -10.21
C GLU A 22 3.69 3.13 -11.09
N LEU A 23 2.42 2.84 -10.83
CA LEU A 23 1.29 3.46 -11.55
C LEU A 23 1.25 4.98 -11.33
N GLN A 24 1.57 5.46 -10.13
CA GLN A 24 1.66 6.89 -9.83
C GLN A 24 2.81 7.56 -10.58
N GLN A 25 3.96 6.90 -10.71
CA GLN A 25 5.10 7.41 -11.49
C GLN A 25 4.78 7.44 -12.99
N ALA A 26 4.15 6.37 -13.50
CA ALA A 26 3.71 6.29 -14.89
C ALA A 26 2.59 7.29 -15.22
N ALA A 27 1.85 7.75 -14.22
CA ALA A 27 0.78 8.72 -14.41
C ALA A 27 1.28 10.07 -14.95
N GLY A 28 2.57 10.41 -14.80
CA GLY A 28 3.14 11.67 -15.29
C GLY A 28 2.24 12.87 -14.96
N ASP A 29 1.84 13.60 -16.00
CA ASP A 29 0.99 14.79 -15.89
C ASP A 29 -0.52 14.50 -15.91
N PHE A 30 -0.97 13.25 -15.86
CA PHE A 30 -2.40 12.91 -15.85
C PHE A 30 -3.00 13.10 -14.45
N PRO A 31 -3.67 14.23 -14.14
CA PRO A 31 -3.97 14.59 -12.76
C PRO A 31 -5.08 13.71 -12.17
N ALA A 32 -5.97 13.20 -13.02
CA ALA A 32 -7.01 12.24 -12.61
C ALA A 32 -6.40 10.92 -12.14
N LEU A 33 -5.38 10.43 -12.83
CA LEU A 33 -4.70 9.19 -12.48
C LEU A 33 -3.89 9.36 -11.18
N ALA A 34 -3.16 10.47 -11.03
CA ALA A 34 -2.45 10.81 -9.79
C ALA A 34 -3.38 10.89 -8.55
N ARG A 35 -4.58 11.47 -8.71
CA ARG A 35 -5.59 11.48 -7.65
C ARG A 35 -6.08 10.07 -7.30
N ASN A 36 -6.28 9.22 -8.30
CA ASN A 36 -6.76 7.86 -8.08
C ASN A 36 -5.70 6.99 -7.40
N THR A 37 -4.44 7.08 -7.81
CA THR A 37 -3.34 6.35 -7.15
C THR A 37 -3.13 6.80 -5.71
N SER A 38 -3.26 8.10 -5.42
CA SER A 38 -3.22 8.62 -4.05
C SER A 38 -4.34 8.06 -3.16
N ARG A 39 -5.56 7.94 -3.70
CA ARG A 39 -6.69 7.31 -2.97
C ARG A 39 -6.44 5.83 -2.72
N ILE A 40 -5.91 5.11 -3.71
CA ILE A 40 -5.55 3.70 -3.56
C ILE A 40 -4.48 3.55 -2.46
N GLN A 41 -3.44 4.39 -2.46
CA GLN A 41 -2.40 4.38 -1.40
C GLN A 41 -3.00 4.60 -0.02
N ALA A 42 -3.92 5.56 0.15
CA ALA A 42 -4.58 5.79 1.44
C ALA A 42 -5.38 4.56 1.91
N SER A 43 -6.13 3.92 1.00
CA SER A 43 -6.85 2.67 1.32
C SER A 43 -5.89 1.53 1.69
N LEU A 44 -4.78 1.38 0.99
CA LEU A 44 -3.76 0.37 1.31
C LEU A 44 -3.11 0.64 2.68
N THR A 45 -2.90 1.90 3.05
CA THR A 45 -2.42 2.28 4.39
C THR A 45 -3.43 1.89 5.47
N MET A 46 -4.73 2.12 5.26
CA MET A 46 -5.76 1.68 6.22
C MET A 46 -5.77 0.16 6.39
N ILE A 47 -5.70 -0.59 5.28
CA ILE A 47 -5.60 -2.06 5.34
C ILE A 47 -4.32 -2.50 6.07
N ALA A 48 -3.21 -1.79 5.89
CA ALA A 48 -1.96 -2.07 6.60
C ALA A 48 -2.12 -1.89 8.11
N ILE A 49 -2.85 -0.85 8.55
CA ILE A 49 -3.17 -0.60 9.96
C ILE A 49 -4.02 -1.75 10.51
N ASP A 50 -5.07 -2.15 9.79
CA ASP A 50 -5.96 -3.25 10.20
C ASP A 50 -5.23 -4.60 10.30
N LEU A 51 -4.18 -4.81 9.49
CA LEU A 51 -3.30 -6.00 9.53
C LEU A 51 -2.17 -5.91 10.57
N GLY A 52 -2.12 -4.83 11.36
CA GLY A 52 -1.10 -4.61 12.38
C GLY A 52 0.29 -4.29 11.83
N MET A 53 0.40 -3.82 10.59
CA MET A 53 1.67 -3.46 9.93
C MET A 53 2.12 -2.02 10.25
N ALA A 54 1.33 -1.25 10.99
CA ALA A 54 1.54 0.18 11.24
C ALA A 54 2.83 0.52 12.02
N GLN A 55 3.50 -0.46 12.63
CA GLN A 55 4.75 -0.23 13.37
C GLN A 55 6.04 -0.41 12.55
N GLU A 56 5.98 -0.98 11.34
CA GLU A 56 7.18 -1.17 10.50
C GLU A 56 7.68 0.15 9.85
N GLY A 57 6.90 1.24 9.93
CA GLY A 57 7.25 2.55 9.35
C GLY A 57 7.69 3.62 10.35
N ARG A 58 7.93 3.27 11.63
CA ARG A 58 8.41 4.21 12.68
C ARG A 58 9.80 3.85 13.22
N GLY A 59 10.65 3.26 12.38
CA GLY A 59 12.10 3.23 12.59
C GLY A 59 12.75 3.96 11.44
N GLU A 60 13.71 4.83 11.74
CA GLU A 60 14.54 5.61 10.81
C GLU A 60 13.93 6.93 10.32
N TYR A 61 13.81 7.88 11.25
CA TYR A 61 14.28 9.25 11.03
C TYR A 61 15.38 9.54 12.05
#